data_AF-A0A7C7UIQ0-F1
#
_entry.id   AF-A0A7C7UIQ0-F1
#
_cell.length_a   1.000
_cell.length_b   1.000
_cell.length_c   1.000
_cell.angle_alpha   90.00
_cell.angle_beta   90.00
_cell.angle_gamma   90.00
#
_symmetry.space_group_name_H-M   'P 1'
#
loop_
_entity.id
_entity.type
_entity.pdbx_description
1 polymer ?
#
loop_
_entity_poly.entity_id
_entity_poly.type
_entity_poly.pdbx_seq_one_letter_code
_entity_poly.pdbx_strand_id
1 'polypeptide(L)'
;MPFYTRGRITVFEGCGELEFGRSMDPNPEYFINGKDSFERLLRGDRRVFVVGEIGKMKEIRCGPDLNIYFLARYGDKILFSNKQAVAKTENPLSAD
;
A
#
# COMPACT_ATOMS: atom_id res chain seq x y z
N MET A 1 13.29 1.72 -6.43
CA MET A 1 13.51 2.92 -5.59
C MET A 1 12.18 3.66 -5.40
N PRO A 2 11.76 3.94 -4.15
CA PRO A 2 10.68 4.89 -3.76
C PRO A 2 10.97 6.36 -4.12
N PHE A 3 11.82 6.58 -5.13
CA PHE A 3 12.64 7.80 -5.28
C PHE A 3 11.82 9.08 -5.33
N TYR A 4 10.60 9.01 -5.84
CA TYR A 4 9.75 10.16 -6.11
C TYR A 4 8.82 10.56 -4.96
N THR A 5 8.55 9.69 -3.98
CA THR A 5 7.53 9.98 -2.95
C THR A 5 8.11 10.44 -1.61
N ARG A 6 9.42 10.21 -1.37
CA ARG A 6 10.10 10.44 -0.06
C ARG A 6 9.36 9.83 1.14
N GLY A 7 8.43 8.90 0.90
CA GLY A 7 7.60 8.27 1.92
C GLY A 7 8.23 6.98 2.45
N ARG A 8 7.90 6.61 3.69
CA ARG A 8 8.24 5.29 4.24
C ARG A 8 7.48 4.23 3.45
N ILE A 9 8.20 3.34 2.79
CA ILE A 9 7.62 2.19 2.09
C ILE A 9 7.69 0.98 3.01
N THR A 10 6.59 0.24 3.02
CA THR A 10 6.51 -1.06 3.65
C THR A 10 6.18 -2.10 2.58
N VAL A 11 6.92 -3.20 2.58
CA VAL A 11 6.77 -4.34 1.69
C VAL A 11 5.95 -5.40 2.41
N PHE A 12 4.92 -5.91 1.74
CA PHE A 12 4.12 -7.04 2.19
C PHE A 12 4.47 -8.25 1.32
N GLU A 13 4.70 -9.40 1.96
CA GLU A 13 4.99 -10.75 1.44
C GLU A 13 5.02 -11.02 -0.08
N GLY A 14 5.91 -11.93 -0.48
CA GLY A 14 5.96 -12.49 -1.83
C GLY A 14 6.59 -11.56 -2.85
N CYS A 15 7.58 -10.76 -2.43
CA CYS A 15 8.32 -9.82 -3.26
C CYS A 15 9.73 -10.30 -3.66
N GLY A 16 9.94 -11.62 -3.78
CA GLY A 16 11.13 -12.22 -4.40
C GLY A 16 12.45 -11.66 -3.85
N GLU A 17 13.15 -10.84 -4.66
CA GLU A 17 14.44 -10.22 -4.30
C GLU A 17 14.39 -9.43 -2.98
N LEU A 18 13.26 -8.80 -2.65
CA LEU A 18 13.11 -8.05 -1.39
C LEU A 18 12.96 -8.97 -0.17
N GLU A 19 12.50 -10.20 -0.35
CA GLU A 19 12.48 -11.20 0.71
C GLU A 19 13.88 -11.71 1.03
N PHE A 20 14.74 -11.81 0.01
CA PHE A 20 16.14 -12.13 0.21
C PHE A 20 16.84 -11.01 1.00
N GLY A 21 16.63 -9.74 0.60
CA GLY A 21 17.14 -8.59 1.35
C GLY A 21 16.69 -8.59 2.82
N ARG A 22 15.41 -8.92 3.08
CA ARG A 22 14.87 -9.09 4.44
C ARG A 22 15.61 -10.16 5.24
N SER A 23 15.94 -11.31 4.65
CA SER A 23 16.61 -12.40 5.38
C SER A 23 18.04 -12.07 5.84
N MET A 24 18.68 -11.08 5.21
CA MET A 24 20.03 -10.63 5.52
C MET A 24 20.05 -9.47 6.53
N ASP A 25 18.88 -8.87 6.80
CA ASP A 25 18.72 -7.76 7.73
C ASP A 25 18.25 -8.30 9.10
N PRO A 26 18.99 -8.05 10.20
CA PRO A 26 18.58 -8.49 11.54
C PRO A 26 17.31 -7.79 12.05
N ASN A 27 16.92 -6.64 11.49
CA ASN A 27 15.68 -5.93 11.85
C ASN A 27 15.06 -5.17 10.66
N PRO A 28 14.38 -5.87 9.73
CA PRO A 28 13.84 -5.28 8.51
C PRO A 28 12.53 -4.51 8.77
N GLU A 29 12.63 -3.30 9.33
CA GLU A 29 11.45 -2.48 9.67
C GLU A 29 10.59 -2.04 8.47
N TYR A 30 11.07 -2.27 7.26
CA TYR A 30 10.36 -2.03 6.00
C TYR A 30 9.54 -3.23 5.55
N PHE A 31 9.61 -4.37 6.24
CA PHE A 31 8.90 -5.58 5.84
C PHE A 31 7.82 -5.93 6.87
N ILE A 32 6.62 -6.22 6.40
CA ILE A 32 5.54 -6.77 7.22
C ILE A 32 5.18 -8.17 6.74
N ASN A 33 5.02 -9.08 7.70
CA ASN A 33 4.69 -10.47 7.47
C ASN A 33 3.32 -10.79 8.04
N GLY A 34 2.56 -11.60 7.32
CA GLY A 34 1.25 -12.09 7.70
C GLY A 34 0.13 -11.07 7.49
N LYS A 35 -1.03 -11.62 7.14
CA LYS A 35 -2.29 -10.90 6.95
C LYS A 35 -2.61 -9.98 8.14
N ASP A 36 -2.42 -10.42 9.37
CA ASP A 36 -2.77 -9.64 10.57
C ASP A 36 -1.97 -8.34 10.69
N SER A 37 -0.68 -8.37 10.34
CA SER A 37 0.18 -7.19 10.33
C SER A 37 -0.27 -6.19 9.25
N PHE A 38 -0.66 -6.70 8.08
CA PHE A 38 -1.20 -5.91 6.98
C PHE A 38 -2.54 -5.26 7.35
N GLU A 39 -3.47 -6.03 7.93
CA GLU A 39 -4.74 -5.48 8.41
C GLU A 39 -4.52 -4.44 9.52
N ARG A 40 -3.59 -4.68 10.45
CA ARG A 40 -3.25 -3.70 11.50
C ARG A 40 -2.73 -2.40 10.90
N LEU A 41 -1.88 -2.48 9.87
CA LEU A 41 -1.40 -1.30 9.15
C LEU A 41 -2.55 -0.52 8.52
N LEU A 42 -3.50 -1.21 7.88
CA LEU A 42 -4.65 -0.59 7.23
C LEU A 42 -5.68 -0.03 8.23
N ARG A 43 -5.84 -0.64 9.40
CA ARG A 43 -6.72 -0.14 10.47
C ARG A 43 -6.14 1.05 11.23
N GLY A 44 -4.85 1.32 11.09
CA GLY A 44 -4.18 2.42 11.78
C GLY A 44 -4.74 3.81 11.42
N ASP A 45 -4.40 4.79 12.25
CA ASP A 45 -4.86 6.18 12.07
C ASP A 45 -4.24 6.86 10.84
N ARG A 46 -3.04 6.42 10.44
CA ARG A 46 -2.31 6.99 9.31
C ARG A 46 -2.96 6.58 7.99
N ARG A 47 -2.93 7.49 7.02
CA ARG A 47 -3.27 7.16 5.64
C ARG A 47 -2.17 6.28 5.03
N VAL A 48 -2.57 5.17 4.46
CA VAL A 48 -1.73 4.18 3.81
C VAL A 48 -2.22 4.01 2.38
N PHE A 49 -1.29 4.06 1.43
CA PHE A 49 -1.55 3.71 0.04
C PHE A 49 -0.96 2.34 -0.23
N VAL A 50 -1.75 1.46 -0.85
CA VAL A 50 -1.32 0.11 -1.19
C VAL A 50 -1.31 -0.04 -2.70
N VAL A 51 -0.18 -0.53 -3.20
CA VAL A 51 -0.05 -1.02 -4.57
C VAL A 51 0.14 -2.53 -4.49
N GLY A 52 -0.73 -3.28 -5.15
CA GLY A 52 -0.70 -4.73 -5.13
C GLY A 52 -1.21 -5.36 -6.41
N GLU A 53 -0.90 -6.64 -6.62
CA GLU A 53 -1.44 -7.43 -7.72
C GLU A 53 -2.85 -7.91 -7.40
N ILE A 54 -3.78 -7.80 -8.35
CA ILE A 54 -5.20 -8.15 -8.17
C ILE A 54 -5.37 -9.58 -7.68
N GLY A 55 -4.60 -10.54 -8.22
CA GLY A 55 -4.65 -11.94 -7.82
C GLY A 55 -4.36 -12.11 -6.33
N LYS A 56 -3.18 -11.64 -5.90
CA LYS A 56 -2.76 -11.68 -4.49
C LYS A 56 -3.70 -10.91 -3.57
N MET A 57 -4.17 -9.75 -4.00
CA MET A 57 -5.07 -8.93 -3.18
C MET A 57 -6.46 -9.57 -2.97
N LYS A 58 -6.91 -10.46 -3.86
CA LYS A 58 -8.15 -11.24 -3.65
C LYS A 58 -8.01 -12.31 -2.58
N GLU A 59 -6.81 -12.88 -2.43
CA GLU A 59 -6.51 -13.88 -1.41
C GLU A 59 -6.43 -13.25 -0.02
N ILE A 60 -5.91 -12.02 0.05
CA ILE A 60 -5.87 -11.18 1.24
C ILE A 60 -7.27 -10.59 1.49
N ARG A 61 -8.21 -11.44 1.91
CA ARG A 61 -9.55 -11.00 2.35
C ARG A 61 -9.43 -10.09 3.57
N CYS A 62 -9.41 -8.78 3.35
CA CYS A 62 -9.49 -7.82 4.44
C CYS A 62 -10.85 -7.95 5.13
N GLY A 63 -10.89 -7.91 6.46
CA GLY A 63 -12.13 -7.97 7.23
C GLY A 63 -13.18 -6.92 6.81
N PRO A 64 -14.48 -7.17 7.10
CA PRO A 64 -15.60 -6.35 6.61
C PRO A 64 -15.57 -4.88 7.07
N ASP A 65 -14.90 -4.59 8.19
CA ASP A 65 -14.83 -3.24 8.77
C ASP A 65 -13.71 -2.38 8.17
N LEU A 66 -12.95 -2.92 7.22
CA LEU A 66 -11.83 -2.20 6.62
C LEU A 66 -12.33 -1.28 5.51
N ASN A 67 -12.26 0.04 5.74
CA ASN A 67 -12.58 1.01 4.70
C ASN A 67 -11.48 1.01 3.63
N ILE A 68 -11.81 0.54 2.43
CA ILE A 68 -10.92 0.54 1.27
C ILE A 68 -11.45 1.52 0.23
N TYR A 69 -10.63 2.50 -0.12
CA TYR A 69 -10.92 3.48 -1.16
C TYR A 69 -10.06 3.18 -2.38
N PHE A 70 -10.67 2.59 -3.40
CA PHE A 70 -10.01 2.32 -4.66
C PHE A 70 -9.68 3.62 -5.40
N LEU A 71 -8.46 3.72 -5.92
CA LEU A 71 -7.96 4.93 -6.59
C LEU A 71 -7.66 4.70 -8.06
N ALA A 72 -7.01 3.58 -8.41
CA ALA A 72 -6.64 3.30 -9.80
C ALA A 72 -6.37 1.81 -10.05
N ARG A 73 -6.46 1.40 -11.31
CA ARG A 73 -6.03 0.08 -11.80
C ARG A 73 -5.12 0.27 -13.01
N TYR A 74 -4.01 -0.44 -13.02
CA TYR A 74 -3.05 -0.48 -14.11
C TYR A 74 -2.76 -1.94 -14.46
N GLY A 75 -3.44 -2.43 -15.50
CA GLY A 75 -3.35 -3.85 -15.89
C GLY A 75 -3.84 -4.80 -14.78
N ASP A 76 -2.91 -5.59 -14.26
CA ASP A 76 -3.11 -6.55 -13.18
C ASP A 76 -2.79 -5.97 -11.78
N LYS A 77 -2.46 -4.68 -11.69
CA LYS A 77 -2.17 -3.97 -10.43
C LYS A 77 -3.30 -3.04 -10.01
N ILE A 78 -3.45 -2.86 -8.71
CA ILE A 78 -4.41 -1.93 -8.10
C ILE A 78 -3.72 -0.98 -7.13
N LEU A 79 -4.26 0.23 -7.05
CA LEU A 79 -3.93 1.24 -6.06
C LEU A 79 -5.18 1.55 -5.24
N PHE A 80 -5.06 1.48 -3.93
CA PHE A 80 -6.12 1.88 -3.00
C PHE A 80 -5.55 2.52 -1.73
N SER A 81 -6.41 3.12 -0.93
CA SER A 81 -6.08 3.74 0.36
C SER A 81 -7.03 3.30 1.47
N ASN A 82 -6.58 3.31 2.73
CA ASN A 82 -7.42 3.05 3.92
C ASN A 82 -8.21 4.27 4.41
N LYS A 83 -7.92 5.46 3.86
CA LYS A 83 -8.63 6.71 4.14
C LYS A 83 -9.04 7.34 2.81
N GLN A 84 -10.18 8.02 2.77
CA GLN A 84 -10.61 8.74 1.57
C GLN A 84 -9.52 9.73 1.17
N ALA A 85 -9.07 9.66 -0.08
CA ALA A 85 -8.24 10.69 -0.64
C ALA A 85 -9.13 11.92 -0.84
N VAL A 86 -8.85 13.01 -0.13
CA VAL A 86 -9.51 14.28 -0.40
C VAL A 86 -9.02 14.72 -1.78
N ALA A 87 -9.87 14.61 -2.79
CA ALA A 87 -9.61 15.24 -4.07
C ALA A 87 -9.71 16.76 -3.86
N LYS A 88 -8.61 17.38 -3.42
CA LYS A 88 -8.38 18.80 -3.71
C LYS A 88 -7.77 18.86 -5.09
N THR A 89 -8.58 18.62 -6.11
CA THR A 89 -8.27 19.10 -7.46
C THR A 89 -8.61 20.58 -7.47
N GLU A 90 -7.72 21.40 -6.92
CA GLU A 90 -7.57 22.74 -7.49
C GLU A 90 -7.07 22.50 -8.92
N ASN A 91 -7.86 22.92 -9.89
CA ASN A 91 -7.58 22.75 -11.31
C ASN A 91 -6.23 23.42 -11.62
N PRO A 92 -5.17 22.70 -12.01
CA PRO A 92 -3.88 23.32 -12.32
C PRO A 92 -3.90 24.17 -13.61
N LEU A 93 -5.07 24.34 -14.23
CA LEU A 93 -5.32 25.19 -15.40
C LEU A 93 -6.24 26.38 -15.11
N SER A 94 -6.51 26.71 -13.84
CA SER A 94 -7.29 27.90 -13.47
C SER A 94 -6.44 29.02 -12.84
N ALA A 95 -5.18 29.13 -13.23
CA ALA A 95 -4.44 30.37 -13.07
C ALA A 95 -4.55 31.12 -14.41
N ASP A 96 -5.17 32.29 -14.36
CA ASP A 96 -5.43 33.22 -15.47
C ASP A 96 -4.19 33.52 -16.33
#